data_AF-A0A7J3VRA2-F1
#
_entry.id   AF-A0A7J3VRA2-F1
#
_cell.length_a   1.000
_cell.length_b   1.000
_cell.length_c   1.000
_cell.angle_alpha   90.00
_cell.angle_beta   90.00
_cell.angle_gamma   90.00
#
_symmetry.space_group_name_H-M   'P 1'
#
loop_
_entity.id
_entity.type
_entity.pdbx_description
1 polymer ?
#
loop_
_entity_poly.entity_id
_entity_poly.type
_entity_poly.pdbx_seq_one_letter_code
_entity_poly.pdbx_strand_id
1 'polypeptide(L)'
;MSTVRIESVEVADGIINISIKVNYAMRYDGIQVNAHVYDAKGIVRFTEVNGKQVSMYRLFISRDDIEKSDGKLLIRSVIEGKDAQKVRIRASIIQEHKEVEYDERIINIR
;
A
#
# COMPACT_ATOMS: atom_id res chain seq x y z
N MET A 1 16.90 10.52 -7.95
CA MET A 1 16.79 9.53 -6.86
C MET A 1 15.66 8.60 -7.23
N SER A 2 15.94 7.30 -7.31
CA SER A 2 14.92 6.28 -7.56
C SER A 2 14.18 6.00 -6.26
N THR A 3 12.85 6.15 -6.24
CA THR A 3 12.07 6.09 -4.99
C THR A 3 10.72 5.42 -5.19
N VAL A 4 10.23 4.71 -4.18
CA VAL A 4 8.79 4.51 -3.94
C VAL A 4 8.29 5.66 -3.07
N ARG A 5 7.09 6.17 -3.35
CA ARG A 5 6.47 7.24 -2.57
C ARG A 5 4.99 7.04 -2.43
N ILE A 6 4.49 7.11 -1.20
CA ILE A 6 3.06 7.24 -0.90
C ILE A 6 2.70 8.71 -1.06
N GLU A 7 2.03 9.04 -2.16
CA GLU A 7 1.67 10.40 -2.54
C GLU A 7 0.49 10.93 -1.72
N SER A 8 -0.54 10.10 -1.53
CA SER A 8 -1.71 10.45 -0.74
C SER A 8 -2.29 9.22 -0.05
N VAL A 9 -2.90 9.46 1.10
CA VAL A 9 -3.72 8.50 1.83
C VAL A 9 -4.97 9.23 2.30
N GLU A 10 -6.13 8.82 1.80
CA GLU A 10 -7.42 9.41 2.11
C GLU A 10 -8.28 8.40 2.84
N VAL A 11 -8.96 8.84 3.90
CA VAL A 11 -9.83 7.99 4.71
C VAL A 11 -11.24 8.56 4.69
N ALA A 12 -12.20 7.75 4.27
CA ALA A 12 -13.61 8.10 4.27
C ALA A 12 -14.44 6.85 4.60
N ASP A 13 -15.31 6.92 5.60
CA ASP A 13 -16.27 5.85 5.96
C ASP A 13 -15.63 4.45 6.12
N GLY A 14 -14.44 4.37 6.71
CA GLY A 14 -13.72 3.11 6.92
C GLY A 14 -13.04 2.54 5.67
N ILE A 15 -13.08 3.27 4.56
CA ILE A 15 -12.33 3.02 3.33
C ILE A 15 -11.06 3.85 3.36
N ILE A 16 -9.93 3.24 3.04
CA ILE A 16 -8.64 3.90 2.85
C ILE A 16 -8.29 3.82 1.36
N ASN A 17 -8.15 4.98 0.71
CA ASN A 17 -7.64 5.12 -0.65
C ASN A 17 -6.17 5.57 -0.58
N ILE A 18 -5.30 4.88 -1.31
CA ILE A 18 -3.85 5.08 -1.26
C ILE A 18 -3.35 5.33 -2.69
N SER A 19 -2.62 6.43 -2.91
CA SER A 19 -1.87 6.68 -4.15
C SER A 19 -0.39 6.45 -3.91
N ILE A 20 0.23 5.58 -4.71
CA ILE A 20 1.67 5.30 -4.67
C ILE A 20 2.26 5.61 -6.04
N LYS A 21 3.34 6.38 -6.06
CA LYS A 21 4.20 6.56 -7.24
C LYS A 21 5.48 5.77 -7.05
N VAL A 22 5.83 5.02 -8.08
CA VAL A 22 7.01 4.19 -8.18
C VAL A 22 7.87 4.75 -9.28
N ASN A 23 9.07 5.19 -8.92
CA ASN A 23 10.09 5.59 -9.88
C ASN A 23 11.40 4.91 -9.48
N TYR A 24 11.43 3.58 -9.58
CA TYR A 24 12.57 2.77 -9.18
C TYR A 24 13.20 2.10 -10.41
N ALA A 25 14.39 2.58 -10.81
CA ALA A 25 15.03 2.18 -12.06
C ALA A 25 15.94 0.94 -11.92
N MET A 26 16.26 0.53 -10.70
CA MET A 26 17.09 -0.65 -10.45
C MET A 26 16.27 -1.93 -10.60
N ARG A 27 16.92 -3.10 -10.56
CA ARG A 27 16.22 -4.39 -10.57
C ARG A 27 15.40 -4.57 -9.29
N TYR A 28 14.17 -5.03 -9.42
CA TYR A 28 13.28 -5.41 -8.32
C TYR A 28 12.20 -6.36 -8.85
N ASP A 29 11.53 -7.08 -7.95
CA ASP A 29 10.49 -8.04 -8.29
C ASP A 29 9.10 -7.39 -8.27
N GLY A 30 8.89 -6.43 -7.37
CA GLY A 30 7.62 -5.72 -7.22
C GLY A 30 7.57 -4.88 -5.95
N ILE A 31 6.36 -4.42 -5.62
CA ILE A 31 6.08 -3.73 -4.37
C ILE A 31 5.22 -4.60 -3.47
N GLN A 32 5.58 -4.63 -2.19
CA GLN A 32 4.73 -5.12 -1.14
C GLN A 32 4.12 -3.96 -0.35
N VAL A 33 2.80 -3.87 -0.35
CA VAL A 33 2.04 -2.91 0.47
C VAL A 33 1.48 -3.64 1.68
N ASN A 34 1.82 -3.13 2.87
CA ASN A 34 1.34 -3.63 4.14
C ASN A 34 0.63 -2.52 4.91
N ALA A 35 -0.28 -2.93 5.77
CA ALA A 35 -0.98 -2.04 6.67
C ALA A 35 -0.97 -2.61 8.09
N HIS A 36 -0.77 -1.73 9.07
CA HIS A 36 -0.78 -2.08 10.49
C HIS A 36 -1.74 -1.16 11.23
N VAL A 37 -2.68 -1.74 11.96
CA VAL A 37 -3.63 -1.00 12.81
C VAL A 37 -3.04 -0.91 14.22
N TYR A 38 -2.95 0.30 14.77
CA TYR A 38 -2.54 0.50 16.16
C TYR A 38 -3.74 0.48 17.11
N ASP A 39 -3.47 0.08 18.36
CA ASP A 39 -4.36 0.21 19.53
C ASP A 39 -5.74 -0.45 19.39
N ALA A 40 -5.92 -1.31 18.38
CA ALA A 40 -7.15 -2.02 18.10
C ALA A 40 -6.87 -3.42 17.54
N LYS A 41 -7.82 -4.35 17.73
CA LYS A 41 -7.85 -5.64 17.03
C LYS A 41 -8.43 -5.46 15.62
N GLY A 42 -7.79 -4.60 14.83
CA GLY A 42 -8.18 -4.31 13.45
C GLY A 42 -7.20 -4.93 12.46
N ILE A 43 -7.71 -5.24 11.27
CA ILE A 43 -6.90 -5.62 10.11
C ILE A 43 -7.34 -4.79 8.90
N VAL A 44 -6.40 -4.47 8.01
CA VAL A 44 -6.71 -3.78 6.76
C VAL A 44 -6.69 -4.79 5.63
N ARG A 45 -7.80 -4.87 4.89
CA ARG A 45 -7.91 -5.68 3.70
C ARG A 45 -7.85 -4.80 2.47
N PHE A 46 -6.90 -5.06 1.60
CA PHE A 46 -6.83 -4.46 0.27
C PHE A 46 -7.88 -5.11 -0.62
N THR A 47 -8.73 -4.27 -1.22
CA THR A 47 -9.89 -4.69 -2.01
C THR A 47 -9.74 -4.38 -3.49
N GLU A 48 -8.92 -3.40 -3.86
CA GLU A 48 -8.74 -3.01 -5.27
C GLU A 48 -7.34 -2.45 -5.52
N VAL A 49 -6.78 -2.73 -6.70
CA VAL A 49 -5.57 -2.08 -7.23
C VAL A 49 -5.81 -1.71 -8.69
N ASN A 50 -5.67 -0.42 -9.03
CA ASN A 50 -5.84 0.09 -10.39
C ASN A 50 -7.15 -0.39 -11.06
N GLY A 51 -8.26 -0.42 -10.31
CA GLY A 51 -9.57 -0.89 -10.79
C GLY A 51 -9.75 -2.41 -10.78
N LYS A 52 -8.71 -3.21 -10.53
CA LYS A 52 -8.80 -4.66 -10.41
C LYS A 52 -9.13 -5.06 -8.98
N GLN A 53 -10.21 -5.81 -8.79
CA GLN A 53 -10.61 -6.34 -7.49
C GLN A 53 -9.58 -7.36 -6.98
N VAL A 54 -9.26 -7.26 -5.70
CA VAL A 54 -8.37 -8.17 -4.96
C VAL A 54 -8.95 -8.43 -3.56
N SER A 55 -8.46 -9.43 -2.86
CA SER A 55 -8.83 -9.66 -1.46
C SER A 55 -7.60 -10.18 -0.71
N MET A 56 -6.77 -9.24 -0.25
CA MET A 56 -5.45 -9.53 0.31
C MET A 56 -5.22 -8.69 1.57
N TYR A 57 -4.55 -9.25 2.58
CA TYR A 57 -4.11 -8.50 3.78
C TYR A 57 -2.64 -8.04 3.67
N ARG A 58 -1.88 -8.69 2.80
CA ARG A 58 -0.55 -8.31 2.37
C ARG A 58 -0.58 -8.27 0.85
N LEU A 59 -0.46 -7.07 0.30
CA LEU A 59 -0.65 -6.87 -1.13
C LEU A 59 0.71 -6.86 -1.82
N PHE A 60 0.93 -7.79 -2.73
CA PHE A 60 2.08 -7.78 -3.63
C PHE A 60 1.63 -7.40 -5.04
N ILE A 61 2.36 -6.46 -5.65
CA ILE A 61 2.12 -5.99 -7.01
C ILE A 61 3.42 -6.17 -7.77
N SER A 62 3.39 -6.96 -8.85
CA SER A 62 4.58 -7.26 -9.64
C SER A 62 5.09 -6.01 -10.35
N ARG A 63 6.39 -5.99 -10.62
CA ARG A 63 7.01 -4.97 -11.46
C ARG A 63 6.28 -4.78 -12.80
N ASP A 64 5.90 -5.88 -13.46
CA ASP A 64 5.19 -5.82 -14.74
C ASP A 64 3.86 -5.05 -14.66
N ASP A 65 3.10 -5.22 -13.58
CA ASP A 65 1.83 -4.52 -13.40
C ASP A 65 2.04 -3.04 -13.02
N ILE A 66 3.15 -2.74 -12.33
CA ILE A 66 3.58 -1.37 -12.04
C ILE A 66 3.99 -0.64 -13.32
N GLU A 67 4.75 -1.29 -14.21
CA GLU A 67 5.19 -0.69 -15.48
C GLU A 67 4.00 -0.43 -16.43
N LYS A 68 3.02 -1.34 -16.50
CA LYS A 68 1.77 -1.11 -17.26
C LYS A 68 0.97 0.11 -16.81
N SER A 69 1.17 0.56 -15.58
CA SER A 69 0.49 1.70 -14.98
C SER A 69 1.38 2.94 -14.86
N ASP A 70 2.48 2.98 -15.61
CA ASP A 70 3.47 4.08 -15.57
C ASP A 70 3.95 4.39 -14.14
N GLY A 71 4.15 3.34 -13.35
CA GLY A 71 4.57 3.47 -11.96
C GLY A 71 3.51 4.03 -11.01
N LYS A 72 2.25 4.18 -11.43
CA LYS A 72 1.17 4.72 -10.60
C LYS A 72 0.25 3.60 -10.10
N LEU A 73 0.09 3.54 -8.78
CA LEU A 73 -0.79 2.59 -8.12
C LEU A 73 -1.86 3.33 -7.33
N LEU A 74 -3.12 3.01 -7.60
CA LEU A 74 -4.29 3.44 -6.86
C LEU A 74 -4.86 2.21 -6.14
N ILE A 75 -4.83 2.24 -4.82
CA ILE A 75 -5.21 1.09 -3.99
C ILE A 75 -6.39 1.49 -3.12
N ARG A 76 -7.44 0.65 -3.12
CA ARG A 76 -8.54 0.75 -2.17
C ARG A 76 -8.42 -0.34 -1.13
N SER A 77 -8.69 0.00 0.12
CA SER A 77 -8.71 -0.94 1.23
C SER A 77 -9.79 -0.60 2.24
N VAL A 78 -10.17 -1.59 3.04
CA VAL A 78 -11.16 -1.46 4.11
C VAL A 78 -10.55 -1.85 5.44
N ILE A 79 -10.98 -1.18 6.50
CA ILE A 79 -10.59 -1.54 7.88
C ILE A 79 -11.64 -2.52 8.43
N GLU A 80 -11.19 -3.72 8.78
CA GLU A 80 -12.01 -4.72 9.45
C GLU A 80 -11.67 -4.74 10.94
N GLY A 81 -12.62 -4.31 11.76
CA GLY A 81 -12.45 -4.21 13.22
C GLY A 81 -13.11 -2.96 13.79
N LYS A 82 -13.20 -2.90 15.13
CA LYS A 82 -13.71 -1.72 15.84
C LYS A 82 -12.55 -0.91 16.42
N ASP A 83 -12.77 0.40 16.54
CA ASP A 83 -11.92 1.34 17.28
C ASP A 83 -10.49 1.53 16.77
N ALA A 84 -10.23 1.24 15.48
CA ALA A 84 -8.98 1.61 14.84
C ALA A 84 -8.79 3.13 14.92
N GLN A 85 -7.77 3.59 15.66
CA GLN A 85 -7.45 5.01 15.78
C GLN A 85 -6.41 5.45 14.74
N LYS A 86 -5.43 4.58 14.49
CA LYS A 86 -4.32 4.87 13.59
C LYS A 86 -3.99 3.67 12.73
N VAL A 87 -3.62 3.96 11.49
CA VAL A 87 -3.13 2.95 10.56
C VAL A 87 -1.79 3.42 10.00
N ARG A 88 -0.79 2.55 10.04
CA ARG A 88 0.45 2.71 9.27
C ARG A 88 0.33 1.95 7.97
N ILE A 89 0.50 2.64 6.86
CA ILE A 89 0.68 2.07 5.53
C ILE A 89 2.17 2.09 5.21
N ARG A 90 2.70 0.98 4.72
CA ARG A 90 4.08 0.87 4.22
C ARG A 90 4.07 0.28 2.82
N ALA A 91 4.77 0.92 1.89
CA ALA A 91 5.03 0.42 0.55
C ALA A 91 6.52 0.12 0.41
N SER A 92 6.85 -1.14 0.18
CA SER A 92 8.23 -1.64 0.16
C SER A 92 8.59 -2.17 -1.22
N ILE A 93 9.70 -1.71 -1.80
CA ILE A 93 10.31 -2.33 -2.99
C ILE A 93 10.96 -3.63 -2.55
N ILE A 94 10.59 -4.73 -3.21
CA ILE A 94 11.12 -6.06 -2.93
C ILE A 94 12.04 -6.50 -4.06
N GLN A 95 13.23 -6.96 -3.70
CA GLN A 95 14.20 -7.56 -4.61
C GLN A 95 14.76 -8.84 -3.96
N GLU A 96 14.57 -9.99 -4.61
CA GLU A 96 15.03 -11.30 -4.16
C GLU A 96 14.63 -11.60 -2.70
N HIS A 97 13.34 -11.38 -2.39
CA HIS A 97 12.74 -11.51 -1.05
C HIS A 97 13.28 -10.54 0.02
N LYS A 98 14.07 -9.53 -0.35
CA LYS A 98 14.55 -8.48 0.56
C LYS A 98 13.85 -7.16 0.29
N GLU A 99 13.55 -6.42 1.34
CA GLU A 99 13.17 -5.01 1.23
C GLU A 99 14.43 -4.20 0.92
N VAL A 100 14.41 -3.41 -0.17
CA VAL A 100 15.55 -2.59 -0.60
C VAL A 100 15.28 -1.09 -0.52
N GLU A 101 14.01 -0.69 -0.53
CA GLU A 101 13.57 0.70 -0.35
C GLU A 101 12.13 0.69 0.17
N TYR A 102 11.72 1.71 0.94
CA TYR A 102 10.34 1.82 1.38
C TYR A 102 9.91 3.26 1.59
N ASP A 103 8.59 3.48 1.55
CA ASP A 103 7.96 4.68 2.12
C ASP A 103 6.83 4.25 3.05
N GLU A 104 6.57 5.06 4.08
CA GLU A 104 5.52 4.81 5.04
C GLU A 104 4.78 6.08 5.47
N ARG A 105 3.49 5.90 5.74
CA ARG A 105 2.59 6.95 6.23
C ARG A 105 1.78 6.43 7.38
N ILE A 106 1.70 7.22 8.44
CA ILE A 106 0.79 7.00 9.55
C ILE A 106 -0.38 7.96 9.38
N ILE A 107 -1.59 7.42 9.38
CA ILE A 107 -2.83 8.19 9.29
C ILE A 107 -3.67 7.97 10.54
N ASN A 108 -4.34 9.03 10.97
CA ASN A 108 -5.39 8.95 11.98
C ASN A 108 -6.71 8.65 11.27
N ILE A 109 -7.50 7.74 11.84
CA ILE A 109 -8.81 7.33 11.34
C ILE A 109 -9.94 8.07 12.11
N ARG A 110 -9.59 8.71 13.23
CA ARG A 110 -10.45 9.53 14.08
C ARG A 110 -9.81 10.88 14.38
#